data_AF-A0A6G4CHS1-F1
#
_entry.id   AF-A0A6G4CHS1-F1
#
_cell.length_a   1.000
_cell.length_b   1.000
_cell.length_c   1.000
_cell.angle_alpha   90.00
_cell.angle_beta   90.00
_cell.angle_gamma   90.00
#
_symmetry.space_group_name_H-M   'P 1'
#
loop_
_entity.id
_entity.type
_entity.pdbx_description
1 polymer ?
#
loop_
_entity_poly.entity_id
_entity_poly.type
_entity_poly.pdbx_seq_one_letter_code
_entity_poly.pdbx_strand_id
1 'polypeptide(L)' 'RDSGFIYIKTYVFGTLAVYIISIITMIAEHFDCSGNGSMIFLICYFSTFSMLMLAPTDSSKQ' A
#
# COMPACT_ATOMS: atom_id res chain seq x y z
N ARG A 1 14.74 18.39 -5.50
CA ARG A 1 13.39 18.47 -6.13
C ARG A 1 13.00 17.17 -6.84
N ASP A 2 13.93 16.37 -7.38
CA ASP A 2 13.60 15.09 -8.04
C ASP A 2 13.42 13.88 -7.10
N SER A 3 14.04 13.89 -5.92
CA SER A 3 13.98 12.78 -4.96
C SER A 3 12.57 12.50 -4.44
N GLY A 4 11.78 13.55 -4.15
CA GLY A 4 10.39 13.39 -3.69
C GLY A 4 9.44 12.83 -4.77
N PHE A 5 9.66 13.17 -6.04
CA PHE A 5 8.81 12.70 -7.14
C PHE A 5 9.03 11.22 -7.44
N ILE A 6 10.28 10.74 -7.38
CA ILE A 6 10.61 9.31 -7.49
C ILE A 6 9.99 8.53 -6.32
N TYR A 7 10.06 9.08 -5.11
CA TYR A 7 9.47 8.45 -3.92
C TYR A 7 7.96 8.25 -4.06
N ILE A 8 7.24 9.30 -4.48
CA ILE A 8 5.80 9.25 -4.74
C ILE A 8 5.48 8.24 -5.83
N LYS A 9 6.26 8.22 -6.92
CA LYS A 9 6.00 7.32 -8.06
C LYS A 9 6.20 5.85 -7.69
N THR A 10 7.27 5.53 -6.97
CA THR A 10 7.54 4.18 -6.46
C THR A 10 6.50 3.76 -5.42
N TYR A 11 6.08 4.68 -4.54
CA TYR A 11 5.01 4.45 -3.58
C TYR A 11 3.70 4.09 -4.29
N VAL A 12 3.26 4.92 -5.24
CA VAL A 12 2.01 4.71 -6.00
C VAL A 12 2.05 3.37 -6.73
N PHE A 13 3.17 3.02 -7.35
CA PHE A 13 3.33 1.75 -8.05
C PHE A 13 3.30 0.55 -7.09
N GLY A 14 3.97 0.65 -5.94
CA GLY A 14 3.95 -0.38 -4.89
C GLY A 14 2.54 -0.60 -4.33
N THR A 15 1.83 0.48 -4.01
CA THR A 15 0.42 0.40 -3.59
C THR A 15 -0.44 -0.29 -4.63
N LEU A 16 -0.28 0.07 -5.90
CA LEU A 16 -1.11 -0.44 -6.98
C LEU A 16 -0.91 -1.95 -7.16
N ALA A 17 0.34 -2.42 -7.14
CA ALA A 17 0.67 -3.84 -7.27
C ALA A 17 0.07 -4.66 -6.11
N VAL A 18 0.23 -4.16 -4.89
CA VAL A 18 -0.32 -4.79 -3.68
C VAL A 18 -1.85 -4.86 -3.71
N TYR A 19 -2.50 -3.79 -4.18
CA TYR A 19 -3.94 -3.73 -4.32
C TYR A 19 -4.46 -4.75 -5.36
N ILE A 20 -3.77 -4.86 -6.51
CA ILE A 20 -4.11 -5.85 -7.55
C ILE A 20 -3.98 -7.28 -7.03
N ILE A 21 -2.87 -7.61 -6.36
CA ILE A 21 -2.67 -8.95 -5.79
C ILE A 21 -3.78 -9.28 -4.80
N SER A 22 -4.11 -8.33 -3.92
CA SER A 22 -5.16 -8.52 -2.92
C SER A 22 -6.53 -8.75 -3.54
N ILE A 23 -6.88 -8.03 -4.61
CA ILE A 23 -8.13 -8.25 -5.36
C ILE A 23 -8.14 -9.64 -5.99
N ILE A 24 -7.04 -10.08 -6.61
CA ILE A 24 -6.93 -11.42 -7.20
C ILE A 24 -7.14 -12.49 -6.12
N THR A 25 -6.52 -12.33 -4.95
CA THR A 25 -6.68 -13.27 -3.84
C THR A 25 -8.12 -13.26 -3.29
N MET A 26 -8.75 -12.09 -3.16
CA MET A 26 -10.16 -11.97 -2.76
C MET A 26 -11.10 -12.71 -3.72
N ILE A 27 -10.86 -12.57 -5.03
CA ILE A 27 -11.65 -13.24 -6.06
C ILE A 27 -11.39 -14.77 -6.01
N ALA A 28 -10.13 -15.18 -5.86
CA ALA A 28 -9.76 -16.59 -5.75
C ALA A 28 -10.36 -17.28 -4.51
N GLU A 29 -10.53 -16.54 -3.42
CA GLU A 29 -11.20 -17.01 -2.20
C GLU A 29 -12.71 -16.77 -2.20
N HIS A 30 -13.31 -16.44 -3.34
CA HIS A 30 -14.76 -16.20 -3.46
C HIS A 30 -15.30 -15.17 -2.46
N PHE A 31 -14.51 -14.14 -2.14
CA PHE A 31 -14.83 -13.12 -1.14
C PHE A 31 -15.08 -13.67 0.27
N ASP A 32 -14.47 -14.80 0.63
CA ASP A 32 -14.51 -15.30 1.99
C ASP A 32 -13.79 -14.32 2.93
N CYS A 33 -14.56 -13.69 3.80
CA CYS A 33 -14.07 -12.72 4.77
C CYS A 33 -13.28 -13.38 5.92
N SER A 34 -13.34 -14.71 6.04
CA SER A 34 -12.49 -15.52 6.91
C SER A 34 -11.27 -16.11 6.19
N GLY A 35 -11.21 -15.91 4.86
CA GLY A 35 -10.12 -16.34 3.99
C GLY A 35 -8.85 -15.53 4.18
N ASN A 36 -7.73 -16.10 3.74
CA ASN A 36 -6.39 -15.57 3.92
C ASN A 36 -6.16 -14.28 3.12
N GLY A 37 -6.87 -14.11 2.00
CA GLY A 37 -6.87 -12.93 1.14
C GLY A 37 -7.37 -11.67 1.82
N SER A 38 -8.36 -11.79 2.70
CA SER A 38 -8.84 -10.67 3.51
C SER A 38 -7.78 -10.22 4.54
N MET A 39 -7.10 -11.17 5.19
CA MET A 39 -5.99 -10.88 6.11
C MET A 39 -4.79 -10.27 5.39
N ILE A 40 -4.41 -10.81 4.22
CA ILE A 40 -3.31 -10.29 3.40
C ILE A 40 -3.62 -8.86 2.95
N PHE A 41 -4.85 -8.59 2.48
CA PHE A 41 -5.28 -7.25 2.11
C PHE A 41 -5.16 -6.26 3.27
N LEU A 42 -5.62 -6.64 4.47
CA LEU A 42 -5.55 -5.80 5.67
C LEU A 42 -4.10 -5.50 6.08
N ILE A 43 -3.24 -6.52 6.12
CA ILE A 43 -1.81 -6.36 6.46
C ILE A 43 -1.15 -5.41 5.46
N CYS A 44 -1.39 -5.63 4.17
CA CYS A 44 -0.89 -4.78 3.10
C CYS A 44 -1.40 -3.34 3.20
N TYR A 45 -2.69 -3.15 3.46
CA TYR A 45 -3.30 -1.83 3.65
C TYR A 45 -2.66 -1.09 4.82
N PHE A 46 -2.54 -1.72 6.00
CA PHE A 46 -1.93 -1.10 7.19
C PHE A 46 -0.44 -0.83 7.02
N SER A 47 0.30 -1.74 6.36
CA SER A 47 1.74 -1.54 6.07
C SER A 47 1.94 -0.32 5.19
N THR A 48 1.09 -0.16 4.18
CA THR A 48 1.15 0.97 3.26
C THR A 48 0.75 2.28 3.94
N PHE A 49 -0.32 2.25 4.74
CA PHE A 49 -0.73 3.41 5.56
C PHE A 49 0.36 3.84 6.54
N SER A 50 1.06 2.88 7.15
CA SER A 50 2.18 3.15 8.06
C SER A 50 3.37 3.77 7.31
N MET A 51 3.68 3.30 6.09
CA MET A 51 4.67 3.97 5.24
C MET A 51 4.26 5.41 4.88
N LEU A 52 2.96 5.68 4.69
CA LEU A 52 2.45 7.03 4.44
C LEU A 52 2.58 7.93 5.68
N MET A 53 2.36 7.40 6.89
CA MET A 53 2.59 8.12 8.14
C MET A 53 4.07 8.37 8.44
N LEU A 54 4.94 7.42 8.06
CA LEU A 54 6.40 7.52 8.23
C LEU A 54 7.08 8.27 7.09
N ALA A 55 6.37 8.54 5.99
CA ALA A 55 6.90 9.32 4.88
C ALA A 55 7.33 10.68 5.45
N PRO A 56 8.60 11.08 5.25
CA PRO A 56 9.08 12.35 5.76
C PRO A 56 8.26 13.46 5.11
N THR A 57 7.39 14.07 5.91
CA THR A 57 6.84 15.37 5.58
C THR A 57 8.01 16.32 5.66
N ASP A 58 8.51 16.81 4.53
CA ASP A 58 9.38 17.98 4.50
C ASP A 58 8.60 19.16 5.09
N SER A 59 8.51 19.21 6.43
CA SER A 59 8.23 20.42 7.16
C SER A 59 9.53 21.19 7.10
N SER A 60 9.60 22.08 6.13
CA SER A 60 10.59 23.13 5.98
C SER A 60 11.13 23.57 7.35
N LYS A 61 12.35 23.14 7.69
CA LYS A 61 13.20 23.92 8.58
C LYS A 61 13.59 25.16 7.79
N GLN A 62 12.70 26.15 7.82
CA GLN A 62 13.07 27.55 7.66
C GLN A 62 13.87 27.97 8.89
#